data_AF-A0A354WKN6-F1
#
_entry.id   AF-A0A354WKN6-F1
#
_cell.length_a   1.000
_cell.length_b   1.000
_cell.length_c   1.000
_cell.angle_alpha   90.00
_cell.angle_beta   90.00
_cell.angle_gamma   90.00
#
_symmetry.space_group_name_H-M   'P 1'
#
loop_
_entity.id
_entity.type
_entity.pdbx_description
1 polymer ?
#
loop_
_entity_poly.entity_id
_entity_poly.type
_entity_poly.pdbx_seq_one_letter_code
_entity_poly.pdbx_strand_id
1 'polypeptide(L)' 'KGKGVSFMENQASWHGSAPNDEQYAAAMAELKQQLSDLEGM' A
#
# COMPACT_ATOMS: atom_id res chain seq x y z
N LYS A 1 -6.42 2.64 -8.37
CA LYS A 1 -5.30 3.41 -7.77
C LYS A 1 -4.96 2.75 -6.43
N GLY A 2 -3.69 2.75 -5.99
CA GLY A 2 -3.31 2.19 -4.69
C GLY A 2 -3.25 0.65 -4.59
N LYS A 3 -3.03 -0.06 -5.71
CA LYS A 3 -2.95 -1.53 -5.72
C LYS A 3 -1.83 -2.02 -4.79
N GLY A 4 -2.11 -3.03 -3.97
CA GLY A 4 -1.14 -3.62 -3.05
C GLY A 4 -1.06 -2.94 -1.68
N VAL A 5 -1.89 -1.91 -1.45
CA VAL A 5 -2.05 -1.24 -0.16
C VAL A 5 -3.54 -1.23 0.19
N SER A 6 -3.93 -1.99 1.21
CA SER A 6 -5.30 -2.34 1.56
C SER A 6 -6.24 -1.14 1.71
N PHE A 7 -5.76 -0.08 2.36
CA PHE A 7 -6.54 1.14 2.62
C PHE A 7 -6.51 2.15 1.46
N MET A 8 -5.66 1.93 0.45
CA MET A 8 -5.59 2.77 -0.76
C MET A 8 -6.20 2.11 -2.00
N GLU A 9 -6.38 0.79 -1.98
CA GLU A 9 -6.79 0.03 -3.14
C GLU A 9 -8.25 0.33 -3.53
N ASN A 10 -8.45 0.72 -4.79
CA ASN A 10 -9.75 1.08 -5.38
C ASN A 10 -10.47 2.25 -4.69
N GLN A 11 -9.72 3.10 -3.97
CA GLN A 11 -10.24 4.27 -3.29
C GLN A 11 -9.95 5.57 -4.06
N ALA A 12 -11.00 6.30 -4.45
CA ALA A 12 -10.91 7.54 -5.22
C ALA A 12 -10.36 8.73 -4.40
N SER A 13 -10.53 8.70 -3.07
CA SER A 13 -10.01 9.71 -2.12
C SER A 13 -8.49 9.85 -2.17
N TRP A 14 -7.78 8.83 -2.64
CA TRP A 14 -6.34 8.84 -2.84
C TRP A 14 -5.92 9.45 -4.20
N HIS A 15 -6.87 10.03 -4.95
CA HIS A 15 -6.54 10.78 -6.15
C HIS A 15 -5.94 12.15 -5.82
N GLY A 16 -4.62 12.20 -5.65
CA GLY A 16 -3.88 13.44 -5.38
C GLY A 16 -3.62 13.69 -3.88
N SER A 17 -4.11 12.82 -3.02
CA SER A 17 -3.82 12.83 -1.58
C SER A 17 -2.54 12.06 -1.30
N ALA A 18 -1.57 12.71 -0.65
CA ALA A 18 -0.37 12.05 -0.17
C ALA A 18 -0.64 11.39 1.21
N PRO A 19 -0.10 10.18 1.47
CA PRO A 19 -0.14 9.60 2.80
C PRO A 19 0.69 10.40 3.79
N ASN A 20 0.28 10.37 5.07
CA ASN A 20 1.13 10.81 6.17
C ASN A 20 2.19 9.73 6.52
N ASP A 21 3.07 10.02 7.47
CA ASP A 21 4.19 9.14 7.83
C ASP A 21 3.74 7.75 8.32
N GLU A 22 2.66 7.69 9.12
CA GLU A 22 2.12 6.43 9.64
C GLU A 22 1.50 5.58 8.52
N GLN A 23 0.72 6.22 7.64
CA GLN A 23 0.12 5.59 6.47
C GLN A 23 1.19 5.11 5.49
N TYR A 24 2.26 5.89 5.30
CA TYR A 24 3.39 5.49 4.48
C TYR A 24 4.06 4.24 5.05
N ALA A 25 4.35 4.21 6.35
CA ALA A 25 4.95 3.06 7.00
C ALA A 25 4.08 1.80 6.85
N ALA A 26 2.76 1.93 7.04
CA ALA A 26 1.80 0.84 6.85
C ALA A 26 1.78 0.34 5.40
N ALA A 27 1.68 1.26 4.43
CA ALA A 27 1.69 0.92 3.00
C ALA A 27 2.98 0.18 2.59
N MET A 28 4.14 0.64 3.07
CA MET A 28 5.42 0.00 2.79
C MET A 28 5.54 -1.38 3.43
N ALA A 29 4.99 -1.59 4.63
CA ALA A 29 4.97 -2.90 5.27
C ALA A 29 4.13 -3.90 4.47
N GLU A 30 2.93 -3.50 4.04
CA GLU A 30 2.06 -4.36 3.21
C GLU A 30 2.69 -4.71 1.86
N LEU A 31 3.29 -3.73 1.17
CA LEU A 31 3.98 -3.97 -0.10
C LEU A 31 5.16 -4.92 0.05
N LYS A 32 5.94 -4.79 1.14
CA LYS A 32 7.06 -5.70 1.43
C LYS A 32 6.56 -7.10 1.73
N GLN A 33 5.49 -7.25 2.52
CA GLN A 33 4.92 -8.55 2.83
C GLN A 33 4.45 -9.26 1.54
N GLN A 34 3.74 -8.55 0.67
CA GLN A 34 3.31 -9.09 -0.62
C GLN A 34 4.49 -9.48 -1.52
N LEU A 35 5.58 -8.69 -1.51
CA LEU A 35 6.78 -9.03 -2.26
C LEU A 35 7.44 -10.30 -1.70
N SER A 36 7.58 -10.41 -0.38
CA SER A 36 8.13 -11.61 0.27
C SER A 36 7.27 -12.86 0.02
N ASP A 37 5.95 -12.71 0.06
CA ASP A 37 5.02 -13.80 -0.25
C ASP A 37 5.18 -14.27 -1.71
N LEU A 38 5.41 -13.34 -2.64
CA LEU A 38 5.62 -13.65 -4.06
C LEU A 38 7.00 -14.24 -4.34
N GLU A 39 8.05 -13.78 -3.65
CA GLU A 39 9.42 -14.30 -3.77
C GLU A 39 9.58 -15.69 -3.13
N GLY A 40 8.69 -16.06 -2.20
CA GLY A 40 8.64 -17.37 -1.57
C GLY A 40 7.78 -18.42 -2.29
N MET A 41 7.13 -18.06 -3.41
CA MET A 41 6.23 -18.90 -4.19
C MET A 41 6.88 -19.48 -5.45
#